data_AF-A0A1Z8LZ54-F1
#
_entry.id   AF-A0A1Z8LZ54-F1
#
_cell.length_a   1.000
_cell.length_b   1.000
_cell.length_c   1.000
_cell.angle_alpha   90.00
_cell.angle_beta   90.00
_cell.angle_gamma   90.00
#
_symmetry.space_group_name_H-M   'P 1'
#
loop_
_entity.id
_entity.type
_entity.pdbx_description
1 polymer ?
#
loop_
_entity_poly.entity_id
_entity_poly.type
_entity_poly.pdbx_seq_one_letter_code
_entity_poly.pdbx_strand_id
1 'polypeptide(L)'
;GVKSLLQDHPITLDKANVYYWYYATQIMHHYGGQPWREWNDVMKVKLPAAQVTQGRERGSWSPQRFRWSFHGRLYTTCLNLYCLEVYYRHLPLYKSH
;
A
#
# COMPACT_ATOMS: atom_id res chain seq x y z
N GLY A 1 -2.95 11.97 15.01
CA GLY A 1 -2.53 10.78 15.78
C GLY A 1 -2.73 9.52 14.94
N VAL A 2 -2.26 8.33 15.32
CA VAL A 2 -2.42 7.10 14.48
C VAL A 2 -3.87 6.86 14.05
N LYS A 3 -4.86 7.20 14.89
CA LYS A 3 -6.29 7.17 14.54
C LYS A 3 -6.70 8.13 13.41
N SER A 4 -6.07 9.30 13.28
CA SER A 4 -6.38 10.24 12.18
C SER A 4 -5.88 9.71 10.84
N LEU A 5 -4.77 8.96 10.81
CA LEU A 5 -4.26 8.32 9.59
C LEU A 5 -5.21 7.28 8.99
N LEU A 6 -6.03 6.62 9.83
CA LEU A 6 -7.08 5.69 9.38
C LEU A 6 -8.28 6.42 8.76
N GLN A 7 -8.62 7.60 9.28
CA GLN A 7 -9.83 8.34 8.89
C GLN A 7 -9.61 9.28 7.71
N ASP A 8 -8.42 9.90 7.61
CA ASP A 8 -8.19 10.97 6.66
C ASP A 8 -8.02 10.45 5.21
N HIS A 9 -7.45 9.24 5.03
CA HIS A 9 -7.15 8.69 3.70
C HIS A 9 -7.18 7.15 3.66
N PRO A 10 -8.38 6.53 3.74
CA PRO A 10 -8.51 5.08 3.54
C PRO A 10 -8.05 4.67 2.14
N ILE A 11 -7.60 3.42 1.97
CA ILE A 11 -7.27 2.85 0.66
C ILE A 11 -8.54 2.83 -0.20
N THR A 12 -8.65 3.88 -1.02
CA THR A 12 -9.77 4.20 -1.89
C THR A 12 -9.21 4.55 -3.26
N LEU A 13 -9.68 3.85 -4.29
CA LEU A 13 -9.09 3.91 -5.63
C LEU A 13 -9.39 5.22 -6.37
N ASP A 14 -10.34 6.01 -5.88
CA ASP A 14 -10.81 7.28 -6.46
C ASP A 14 -10.00 8.51 -6.03
N LYS A 15 -9.17 8.40 -4.97
CA LYS A 15 -8.22 9.44 -4.51
C LYS A 15 -6.87 8.85 -4.10
N ALA A 16 -6.48 7.81 -4.80
CA ALA A 16 -5.36 6.98 -4.42
C ALA A 16 -4.03 7.76 -4.46
N ASN A 17 -3.46 8.00 -3.28
CA ASN A 17 -2.15 8.58 -3.08
C ASN A 17 -1.20 7.45 -2.64
N VAL A 18 -0.56 6.80 -3.61
CA VAL A 18 0.35 5.66 -3.36
C VAL A 18 1.53 6.01 -2.47
N TYR A 19 1.96 7.28 -2.47
CA TYR A 19 3.00 7.77 -1.59
C TYR A 19 2.52 7.79 -0.14
N TYR A 20 1.33 8.34 0.11
CA TYR A 20 0.71 8.29 1.44
C TYR A 20 0.49 6.84 1.90
N TRP A 21 -0.05 5.98 1.02
CA TRP A 21 -0.28 4.56 1.36
C TRP A 21 0.99 3.85 1.77
N TYR A 22 2.11 4.11 1.11
CA TYR A 22 3.38 3.55 1.49
C TYR A 22 3.75 3.91 2.93
N TYR A 23 3.80 5.21 3.28
CA TYR A 23 4.17 5.61 4.64
C TYR A 23 3.14 5.21 5.70
N ALA A 24 1.85 5.32 5.40
CA ALA A 24 0.79 4.88 6.30
C ALA A 24 0.89 3.38 6.57
N THR A 25 1.18 2.56 5.54
CA THR A 25 1.40 1.11 5.70
C THR A 25 2.57 0.82 6.63
N GLN A 26 3.69 1.54 6.49
CA GLN A 26 4.84 1.38 7.40
C GLN A 26 4.49 1.71 8.85
N ILE A 27 3.82 2.85 9.07
CA ILE A 27 3.43 3.32 10.41
C ILE A 27 2.45 2.33 11.05
N MET A 28 1.44 1.89 10.32
CA MET A 28 0.42 0.99 10.84
C MET A 28 0.98 -0.39 11.10
N HIS A 29 1.83 -0.92 10.22
CA HIS A 29 2.52 -2.18 10.44
C HIS A 29 3.41 -2.13 11.70
N HIS A 30 4.17 -1.03 11.88
CA HIS A 30 5.00 -0.84 13.08
C HIS A 30 4.17 -0.69 14.36
N TYR A 31 3.06 0.06 14.31
CA TYR A 31 2.17 0.25 15.46
C TYR A 31 1.44 -1.04 15.85
N GLY A 32 1.11 -1.88 14.86
CA GLY A 32 0.43 -3.16 15.08
C GLY A 32 -1.01 -3.00 15.60
N GLY A 33 -1.48 -4.02 16.31
CA GLY A 33 -2.79 -4.01 16.97
C GLY A 33 -3.99 -3.87 16.03
N GLN A 34 -5.05 -3.23 16.51
CA GLN A 34 -6.28 -3.00 15.75
C GLN A 34 -6.07 -2.11 14.51
N PRO A 35 -5.32 -0.98 14.57
CA PRO A 35 -5.07 -0.15 13.39
C PRO A 35 -4.41 -0.91 12.23
N TRP A 36 -3.45 -1.78 12.55
CA TRP A 36 -2.83 -2.62 11.53
C TRP A 36 -3.84 -3.57 10.88
N ARG A 37 -4.66 -4.26 11.68
CA ARG A 37 -5.66 -5.20 11.15
C ARG A 37 -6.63 -4.50 10.19
N GLU A 38 -7.20 -3.37 10.62
CA GLU A 38 -8.15 -2.59 9.82
C GLU A 38 -7.55 -2.12 8.49
N TRP A 39 -6.31 -1.60 8.52
CA TRP A 39 -5.62 -1.20 7.31
C TRP A 39 -5.28 -2.37 6.40
N ASN A 40 -4.72 -3.43 7.00
CA ASN A 40 -4.19 -4.55 6.27
C ASN A 40 -5.29 -5.36 5.57
N ASP A 41 -6.43 -5.54 6.22
CA ASP A 41 -7.56 -6.27 5.65
C ASP A 41 -8.10 -5.59 4.38
N VAL A 42 -8.02 -4.27 4.31
CA VAL A 42 -8.35 -3.52 3.09
C VAL A 42 -7.21 -3.57 2.07
N MET A 43 -5.97 -3.30 2.51
CA MET A 43 -4.79 -3.19 1.66
C MET A 43 -4.53 -4.48 0.86
N LYS A 44 -4.50 -5.62 1.56
CA LYS A 44 -4.18 -6.93 0.97
C LYS A 44 -5.19 -7.41 -0.07
N VAL A 45 -6.40 -6.86 -0.07
CA VAL A 45 -7.47 -7.18 -1.02
C VAL A 45 -7.52 -6.16 -2.16
N LYS A 46 -7.55 -4.86 -1.82
CA LYS A 46 -7.77 -3.82 -2.82
C LYS A 46 -6.58 -3.58 -3.73
N LEU A 47 -5.35 -3.67 -3.23
CA LEU A 47 -4.18 -3.43 -4.08
C LEU A 47 -4.04 -4.50 -5.16
N PRO A 48 -4.08 -5.82 -4.85
CA PRO A 48 -4.02 -6.85 -5.89
C PRO A 48 -5.19 -6.77 -6.87
N ALA A 49 -6.41 -6.48 -6.38
CA ALA A 49 -7.59 -6.32 -7.26
C ALA A 49 -7.47 -5.14 -8.24
N ALA A 50 -6.66 -4.12 -7.91
CA ALA A 50 -6.42 -2.97 -8.77
C ALA A 50 -5.26 -3.18 -9.77
N GLN A 51 -4.57 -4.31 -9.70
CA GLN A 51 -3.46 -4.63 -10.60
C GLN A 51 -3.99 -4.86 -12.02
N VAL A 52 -3.22 -4.42 -13.02
CA VAL A 52 -3.52 -4.72 -14.43
C VAL A 52 -3.33 -6.22 -14.66
N THR A 53 -4.37 -6.92 -15.12
CA THR A 53 -4.36 -8.38 -15.32
C THR A 53 -4.11 -8.82 -16.76
N GLN A 54 -4.13 -7.89 -17.72
CA GLN A 54 -4.05 -8.20 -19.16
C GLN A 54 -3.12 -7.25 -19.92
N GLY A 55 -2.69 -7.69 -21.10
CA GLY A 55 -1.85 -6.91 -22.01
C GLY A 55 -0.40 -6.75 -21.54
N ARG A 56 0.31 -5.82 -22.19
CA ARG A 56 1.76 -5.58 -21.98
C ARG A 56 2.11 -5.09 -20.56
N GLU A 57 1.17 -4.43 -19.92
CA GLU A 57 1.36 -3.81 -18.60
C GLU A 57 0.86 -4.71 -17.45
N ARG A 58 0.60 -5.99 -17.72
CA ARG A 58 0.14 -6.96 -16.71
C ARG A 58 1.11 -7.00 -15.52
N GLY A 59 0.56 -7.00 -14.31
CA GLY A 59 1.32 -6.99 -13.06
C GLY A 59 1.63 -5.58 -12.52
N SER A 60 1.34 -4.52 -13.28
CA SER A 60 1.55 -3.14 -12.85
C SER A 60 0.28 -2.49 -12.31
N TRP A 61 0.40 -1.26 -11.80
CA TRP A 61 -0.73 -0.40 -11.45
C TRP A 61 -0.77 0.81 -12.39
N SER A 62 -1.92 1.09 -12.98
CA SER A 62 -2.08 2.17 -13.95
C SER A 62 -2.00 3.55 -13.30
N PRO A 63 -1.04 4.43 -13.65
CA PRO A 63 -0.87 5.75 -13.01
C PRO A 63 -2.06 6.68 -13.22
N GLN A 64 -2.87 6.47 -14.27
CA GLN A 64 -4.04 7.28 -14.62
C GLN A 64 -5.20 7.10 -13.64
N ARG A 65 -5.20 6.02 -12.85
CA ARG A 65 -6.19 5.80 -11.78
C ARG A 65 -5.80 6.45 -10.45
N PHE A 66 -4.62 7.10 -10.37
CA PHE A 66 -4.09 7.65 -9.13
C PHE A 66 -4.01 9.18 -9.21
N ARG A 67 -4.32 9.84 -8.09
CA ARG A 67 -4.00 11.26 -7.90
C ARG A 67 -2.47 11.32 -7.95
N TRP A 68 -1.88 12.16 -8.82
CA TRP A 68 -0.44 12.24 -9.10
C TRP A 68 0.14 11.27 -10.15
N SER A 69 -0.55 11.10 -11.28
CA SER A 69 -0.10 10.32 -12.44
C SER A 69 1.26 10.73 -13.03
N PHE A 70 1.79 11.90 -12.65
CA PHE A 70 3.02 12.48 -13.21
C PHE A 70 4.31 11.70 -12.91
N HIS A 71 4.36 10.89 -11.85
CA HIS A 71 5.52 10.04 -11.56
C HIS A 71 5.56 8.74 -12.39
N GLY A 72 4.51 8.45 -13.17
CA GLY A 72 4.47 7.33 -14.10
C GLY A 72 4.28 5.95 -13.47
N ARG A 73 4.14 4.95 -14.34
CA ARG A 73 3.73 3.58 -13.98
C ARG A 73 4.75 2.87 -13.09
N LEU A 74 6.04 3.05 -13.33
CA LEU A 74 7.10 2.40 -12.56
C LEU A 74 7.02 2.81 -11.09
N TYR A 75 6.97 4.11 -10.82
CA TYR A 75 6.82 4.66 -9.48
C TYR A 75 5.56 4.12 -8.77
N THR A 76 4.42 4.19 -9.45
CA THR A 76 3.15 3.69 -8.93
C THR A 76 3.22 2.19 -8.61
N THR A 77 3.85 1.40 -9.48
CA THR A 77 4.00 -0.05 -9.27
C THR A 77 4.91 -0.34 -8.09
N CYS A 78 6.07 0.31 -7.99
CA CYS A 78 7.00 0.13 -6.88
C CYS A 78 6.34 0.41 -5.52
N LEU A 79 5.61 1.52 -5.38
CA LEU A 79 4.98 1.84 -4.09
C LEU A 79 3.86 0.86 -3.70
N ASN A 80 3.08 0.37 -4.67
CA ASN A 80 2.07 -0.68 -4.38
C ASN A 80 2.74 -1.99 -3.95
N LEU A 81 3.81 -2.40 -4.64
CA LEU A 81 4.61 -3.56 -4.22
C LEU A 81 5.18 -3.37 -2.82
N TYR A 82 5.71 -2.19 -2.50
CA TYR A 82 6.29 -1.92 -1.19
C TYR A 82 5.26 -1.98 -0.05
N CYS A 83 4.00 -1.63 -0.32
CA CYS A 83 2.91 -1.84 0.62
C CYS A 83 2.64 -3.33 0.86
N LEU A 84 2.60 -4.13 -0.22
CA LEU A 84 2.35 -5.57 -0.15
C LEU A 84 3.53 -6.35 0.46
N GLU A 85 4.75 -5.84 0.33
CA GLU A 85 5.97 -6.45 0.87
C GLU A 85 6.23 -6.10 2.34
N VAL A 86 5.38 -5.27 2.98
CA VAL A 86 5.62 -4.76 4.34
C VAL A 86 5.86 -5.88 5.36
N TYR A 87 5.24 -7.05 5.16
CA TYR A 87 5.41 -8.25 5.99
C TYR A 87 6.84 -8.81 5.98
N TYR A 88 7.55 -8.65 4.86
CA TYR A 88 8.82 -9.30 4.61
C TYR A 88 10.01 -8.36 4.86
N ARG A 89 9.81 -7.05 4.68
CA ARG A 89 10.88 -6.05 4.88
C ARG A 89 11.25 -5.82 6.34
N HIS A 90 10.29 -6.02 7.25
CA HIS A 90 10.51 -5.93 8.68
C HIS A 90 10.55 -7.31 9.33
N LEU A 91 11.14 -8.30 8.63
CA LEU A 91 11.46 -9.56 9.26
C LEU A 91 12.24 -9.25 10.53
N PRO A 92 11.84 -9.76 11.71
CA PRO A 92 12.63 -9.57 12.91
C PRO A 92 13.96 -10.29 12.69
N LEU A 93 14.99 -9.53 12.29
CA LEU A 93 16.37 -10.00 12.17
C LEU A 93 16.89 -10.53 13.52
N TYR A 94 16.17 -10.26 14.60
CA TYR A 94 16.38 -10.79 15.94
C TYR A 94 15.15 -11.59 16.40
N LYS A 95 14.94 -12.78 15.84
CA LYS A 95 14.33 -13.86 16.63
C LYS A 95 15.46 -14.69 17.21
N SER A 96 16.01 -14.23 18.32
CA SER A 96 16.87 -15.06 19.15
C SER A 96 16.06 -16.25 19.67
N HIS A 97 16.62 -17.44 19.50
CA HIS A 97 16.24 -18.64 20.25
C HIS A 97 16.32 -18.41 21.75
#